data_AF-A0AA38BWX0-F1
#
_entry.id   AF-A0AA38BWX0-F1
#
_cell.length_a   1.000
_cell.length_b   1.000
_cell.length_c   1.000
_cell.angle_alpha   90.00
_cell.angle_beta   90.00
_cell.angle_gamma   90.00
#
_symmetry.space_group_name_H-M   'P 1'
#
loop_
_entity.id
_entity.type
_entity.pdbx_description
1 polymer ?
#
loop_
_entity_poly.entity_id
_entity_poly.type
_entity_poly.pdbx_seq_one_letter_code
_entity_poly.pdbx_strand_id
1 'polypeptide(L)'
;KKGIKNLQVFGDSELIINQVRGQHATKNDLLKSYKNKVWDLIEDFEAFNIVSIPKKKNEVADRLAVVGATFDVVDNLRREKTQPHIH
;
A
#
# COMPACT_ATOMS: atom_id res chain seq x y z
N LYS A 1 -9.14 -15.77 -14.40
CA LYS A 1 -8.30 -14.69 -14.97
C LYS A 1 -8.95 -13.34 -14.65
N LYS A 2 -8.22 -12.43 -13.99
CA LYS A 2 -8.68 -11.04 -13.81
C LYS A 2 -8.85 -10.38 -15.19
N GLY A 3 -9.80 -9.46 -15.34
CA GLY A 3 -10.15 -8.85 -16.63
C GLY A 3 -9.08 -7.92 -17.21
N ILE A 4 -8.05 -7.59 -16.42
CA ILE A 4 -6.93 -6.73 -16.80
C ILE A 4 -5.73 -7.62 -17.10
N LYS A 5 -5.12 -7.45 -18.28
CA LYS A 5 -3.95 -8.23 -18.71
C LYS A 5 -2.62 -7.57 -18.35
N ASN A 6 -2.55 -6.24 -18.45
CA ASN A 6 -1.32 -5.47 -18.26
C ASN A 6 -1.51 -4.49 -17.11
N LEU A 7 -0.61 -4.53 -16.12
CA LEU A 7 -0.66 -3.68 -14.95
C LEU A 7 0.54 -2.71 -14.93
N GLN A 8 0.25 -1.42 -14.85
CA GLN A 8 1.25 -0.38 -14.60
C GLN A 8 0.96 0.31 -13.27
N VAL A 9 1.93 0.29 -12.36
CA VAL A 9 1.84 0.86 -11.02
C VAL A 9 2.75 2.08 -10.93
N PHE A 10 2.22 3.16 -10.37
CA PHE A 10 2.99 4.36 -10.05
C PHE A 10 2.95 4.58 -8.55
N GLY A 11 4.11 4.85 -7.95
CA GLY A 11 4.21 5.18 -6.54
C GLY A 11 5.31 6.20 -6.29
N ASP A 12 5.25 6.87 -5.16
CA ASP A 12 6.25 7.86 -4.72
C ASP A 12 7.24 7.28 -3.69
N SER A 13 6.95 6.10 -3.13
CA SER A 13 7.85 5.40 -2.21
C SER A 13 8.93 4.60 -2.94
N GLU A 14 10.06 5.25 -3.20
CA GLU A 14 11.21 4.65 -3.88
C GLU A 14 11.70 3.35 -3.20
N LEU A 15 11.73 3.33 -1.86
CA LEU A 15 12.14 2.13 -1.11
C LEU A 15 11.25 0.93 -1.43
N ILE A 16 9.93 1.10 -1.39
CA ILE A 16 8.98 0.02 -1.65
C ILE A 16 9.10 -0.45 -3.10
N ILE A 17 9.22 0.50 -4.04
CA ILE A 17 9.38 0.20 -5.46
C ILE A 17 10.65 -0.62 -5.71
N ASN A 18 11.78 -0.24 -5.10
CA ASN A 18 13.04 -0.97 -5.24
C ASN A 18 12.98 -2.34 -4.57
N GLN A 19 12.24 -2.49 -3.45
CA GLN A 19 12.02 -3.78 -2.82
C GLN A 19 11.18 -4.72 -3.70
N VAL A 20 10.10 -4.22 -4.30
CA VAL A 20 9.26 -4.98 -5.23
C VAL A 20 10.08 -5.40 -6.45
N ARG A 21 10.86 -4.50 -7.04
CA ARG A 21 11.78 -4.80 -8.16
C ARG A 21 12.93 -5.75 -7.81
N GLY A 22 13.12 -6.08 -6.54
CA GLY A 22 14.25 -6.91 -6.08
C GLY A 22 15.60 -6.18 -6.05
N GLN A 23 15.62 -4.88 -6.28
CA GLN A 23 16.82 -4.05 -6.24
C GLN A 23 17.30 -3.85 -4.79
N HIS A 24 16.37 -3.74 -3.84
CA HIS A 24 16.67 -3.61 -2.41
C HIS A 24 16.16 -4.81 -1.63
N ALA A 25 16.94 -5.24 -0.64
CA ALA A 25 16.54 -6.30 0.29
C ALA A 25 15.45 -5.81 1.25
N THR A 26 14.44 -6.65 1.48
CA THR A 26 13.42 -6.44 2.50
C THR A 26 13.81 -7.18 3.77
N LYS A 27 14.27 -6.44 4.80
CA LYS A 27 14.75 -7.05 6.06
C LYS A 27 13.62 -7.39 7.03
N ASN A 28 12.61 -6.54 7.11
CA ASN A 28 11.48 -6.69 8.02
C ASN A 28 10.55 -7.81 7.53
N ASP A 29 10.20 -8.75 8.41
CA ASP A 29 9.42 -9.95 8.06
C ASP A 29 7.98 -9.65 7.63
N LEU A 30 7.36 -8.62 8.21
CA LEU A 30 6.05 -8.15 7.78
C LEU A 30 6.12 -7.60 6.34
N LEU A 31 7.13 -6.78 6.04
CA LEU A 31 7.35 -6.28 4.68
C LEU A 31 7.68 -7.40 3.68
N LYS A 32 8.38 -8.47 4.11
CA LYS A 32 8.60 -9.66 3.26
C LYS A 32 7.26 -10.34 2.93
N SER A 33 6.39 -10.52 3.93
CA SER A 33 5.05 -11.08 3.71
C SER A 33 4.24 -10.25 2.72
N TYR A 34 4.27 -8.92 2.83
CA TYR A 34 3.60 -8.05 1.86
C TYR A 34 4.23 -8.12 0.47
N LYS A 35 5.56 -8.16 0.37
CA LYS A 35 6.25 -8.33 -0.90
C LYS A 35 5.82 -9.64 -1.59
N ASN A 36 5.74 -10.75 -0.86
CA ASN A 36 5.29 -12.03 -1.42
C ASN A 36 3.86 -11.93 -1.95
N LYS A 37 2.94 -11.35 -1.17
CA LYS A 37 1.55 -11.12 -1.61
C LYS A 37 1.48 -10.25 -2.88
N VAL A 38 2.34 -9.24 -2.99
CA VAL A 38 2.43 -8.42 -4.21
C VAL A 38 2.83 -9.28 -5.40
N TRP A 39 3.81 -10.17 -5.24
CA TRP A 39 4.21 -11.09 -6.30
C TRP A 39 3.13 -12.10 -6.66
N ASP A 40 2.46 -12.71 -5.68
CA ASP A 40 1.31 -13.60 -5.92
C ASP A 40 0.22 -12.90 -6.74
N LEU A 41 -0.02 -11.61 -6.49
CA LEU A 41 -0.98 -10.81 -7.25
C LEU A 41 -0.51 -10.46 -8.66
N ILE A 42 0.80 -10.28 -8.85
CA ILE A 42 1.41 -9.95 -10.14
C ILE A 42 1.36 -11.14 -11.10
N GLU A 43 1.46 -12.38 -10.59
CA GLU A 43 1.40 -13.61 -11.39
C GLU A 43 0.10 -13.75 -12.21
N ASP A 44 -0.97 -13.08 -11.80
CA ASP A 44 -2.24 -13.05 -12.53
C ASP A 44 -2.21 -12.20 -13.82
N PHE A 45 -1.18 -11.38 -14.02
CA PHE A 45 -1.06 -10.43 -15.14
C PHE A 45 -0.07 -10.94 -16.20
N GLU A 46 -0.37 -10.68 -17.48
CA GLU A 46 0.51 -11.01 -18.61
C GLU A 46 1.73 -10.08 -18.66
N ALA A 47 1.57 -8.82 -18.22
CA ALA A 47 2.67 -7.87 -18.08
C ALA A 47 2.51 -6.99 -16.85
N PHE A 48 3.63 -6.67 -16.21
CA PHE A 48 3.69 -5.80 -15.03
C PHE A 48 4.84 -4.80 -15.12
N ASN A 49 4.58 -3.56 -14.73
CA ASN A 49 5.62 -2.56 -14.53
C ASN A 49 5.28 -1.69 -13.31
N ILE A 50 6.29 -1.33 -12.52
CA ILE A 50 6.17 -0.40 -11.40
C ILE A 50 7.20 0.71 -11.55
N VAL A 51 6.78 1.97 -11.38
CA VAL A 51 7.61 3.16 -11.64
C VAL A 51 7.53 4.14 -10.47
N SER A 52 8.69 4.65 -10.07
CA SER A 52 8.79 5.74 -9.10
C SER A 52 8.46 7.07 -9.77
N ILE A 53 7.55 7.83 -9.16
CA ILE A 53 7.15 9.15 -9.61
C ILE A 53 7.32 10.17 -8.47
N PRO A 54 7.60 11.46 -8.77
CA PRO A 54 7.61 12.49 -7.75
C PRO A 54 6.28 12.56 -7.01
N LYS A 55 6.31 12.84 -5.71
CA LYS A 55 5.12 12.97 -4.85
C LYS A 55 4.03 13.89 -5.43
N LYS A 56 4.44 15.01 -6.04
CA LYS A 56 3.54 15.94 -6.76
C LYS A 56 2.71 15.30 -7.88
N LYS A 57 3.20 14.18 -8.46
CA LYS A 57 2.46 13.40 -9.46
C LYS A 57 1.61 12.28 -8.85
N ASN A 58 1.77 12.00 -7.55
CA ASN A 58 1.01 11.00 -6.81
C ASN A 58 -0.06 11.61 -5.87
N GLU A 59 -0.35 12.92 -6.02
CA GLU A 59 -1.21 13.69 -5.10
C GLU A 59 -2.61 13.08 -4.87
N VAL A 60 -3.16 12.38 -5.86
CA VAL A 60 -4.48 11.73 -5.70
C VAL A 60 -4.37 10.55 -4.75
N ALA A 61 -3.39 9.66 -4.94
CA ALA A 61 -3.18 8.51 -4.07
C ALA A 61 -2.79 8.96 -2.65
N ASP A 62 -1.95 9.98 -2.52
CA ASP A 62 -1.57 10.55 -1.23
C ASP A 62 -2.78 11.11 -0.47
N ARG A 63 -3.64 11.88 -1.15
CA ARG A 63 -4.86 12.40 -0.53
C ARG A 63 -5.76 11.29 -0.04
N LEU A 64 -5.93 10.22 -0.84
CA LEU A 64 -6.71 9.06 -0.44
C LEU A 64 -6.09 8.32 0.75
N ALA A 65 -4.77 8.17 0.79
CA ALA A 65 -4.06 7.55 1.90
C ALA A 65 -4.23 8.36 3.20
N VAL A 66 -4.13 9.69 3.14
CA VAL A 66 -4.38 10.57 4.28
C VAL A 66 -5.82 10.42 4.77
N VAL A 67 -6.78 10.46 3.84
CA VAL A 67 -8.20 10.29 4.18
C VAL A 67 -8.42 8.94 4.87
N GLY A 68 -7.92 7.84 4.32
CA GLY A 68 -8.01 6.51 4.93
C GLY A 68 -7.41 6.45 6.34
N ALA A 69 -6.19 6.98 6.52
CA ALA A 69 -5.54 7.03 7.82
C ALA A 69 -6.33 7.86 8.85
N THR A 70 -6.94 8.97 8.41
CA THR A 70 -7.76 9.81 9.32
C THR A 70 -9.08 9.13 9.69
N PHE A 71 -9.69 8.34 8.80
CA PHE A 71 -10.89 7.56 9.14
C PHE A 71 -10.59 6.54 10.22
N ASP A 72 -9.48 5.83 10.15
CA ASP A 72 -9.06 4.88 11.19
C ASP A 72 -8.86 5.58 12.55
N VAL A 73 -8.26 6.76 12.55
CA VAL A 73 -8.09 7.57 13.78
C VAL A 73 -9.43 7.99 14.37
N VAL A 74 -10.35 8.49 13.54
CA VAL A 74 -11.68 8.93 14.00
C VAL A 74 -12.52 7.76 14.50
N ASP A 75 -12.45 6.60 13.85
CA ASP A 75 -13.14 5.38 14.27
C ASP A 75 -12.59 4.86 15.61
N ASN A 76 -11.27 4.84 15.78
CA ASN A 76 -10.63 4.47 17.05
C ASN A 76 -11.01 5.42 18.20
N LEU A 77 -11.00 6.74 17.96
CA LEU A 77 -11.43 7.74 18.95
C LEU A 77 -12.92 7.64 19.30
N ARG A 78 -13.78 7.22 18.36
CA ARG A 78 -15.19 6.96 18.64
C ARG A 78 -15.38 5.73 19.51
N ARG A 79 -14.64 4.65 19.25
CA ARG A 79 -14.68 3.41 20.04
C ARG A 79 -14.24 3.63 21.50
N GLU A 80 -13.19 4.42 21.73
CA GLU A 80 -12.73 4.75 23.09
C GLU A 80 -13.76 5.58 23.88
N LYS A 81 -14.44 6.55 23.24
CA LYS A 81 -15.46 7.38 23.91
C LYS A 81 -16.78 6.66 24.22
N THR A 82 -17.02 5.49 23.62
CA THR A 82 -18.21 4.66 23.87
C THR A 82 -18.00 3.56 24.91
N GLN A 83 -16.81 3.42 25.49
CA GLN A 83 -16.58 2.45 26.56
C GLN A 83 -17.18 3.00 27.88
N PRO A 84 -18.22 2.39 28.46
CA PRO A 84 -18.72 2.84 29.75
C PRO A 84 -17.65 2.53 30.79
N HIS A 85 -17.10 3.58 31.42
CA HIS A 85 -16.32 3.42 32.64
C HIS A 85 -17.28 2.93 33.74
N ILE A 86 -17.34 1.62 33.94
CA ILE A 86 -18.03 1.03 35.07
C ILE A 86 -17.08 1.21 36.27
N HIS A 87 -17.43 2.16 37.15
CA HIS A 87 -16.88 2.25 38.50
C HIS A 87 -17.69 1.38 39.44
#